data_AF-A0A4Y1Z7K1-F1
#
_entry.id   AF-A0A4Y1Z7K1-F1
#
_cell.length_a   1.000
_cell.length_b   1.000
_cell.length_c   1.000
_cell.angle_alpha   90.00
_cell.angle_beta   90.00
_cell.angle_gamma   90.00
#
_symmetry.space_group_name_H-M   'P 1'
#
loop_
_entity.id
_entity.type
_entity.pdbx_description
1 polymer ?
#
loop_
_entity_poly.entity_id
_entity_poly.type
_entity_poly.pdbx_seq_one_letter_code
_entity_poly.pdbx_strand_id
1 'polypeptide(L)'
;MFLYRQIGAREYKRLAELFAVHRVNTADYEDVSASFDEVFKSVPASETIDERNNVKTEGSWAHRATSPKIGLKTHFDFKQMMTYLSDAIVEEDALTEDVRQAIDKLAFVYRTEPYDMSKAVQAAALHTGEVDIDALRKEVRDFYLLEHGADEMPALYERRQPESQREFTEKEPQTEEEQLIAWYERNSPYQLLEALGQGSKPAAPDLRLIENLMFDTKINPGVINVLIDYISQVNDHKLNKAFVEKVAAQWARANVTTVRQAMNYAREEQKKRKQTKKSPATRAAASARTSARKEHQEVIPEWMKRPKKTEKQNQRK
;
A
#
# COMPACT_ATOMS: atom_id res chain seq x y z
N MET A 1 39.10 -13.86 8.42
CA MET A 1 40.04 -14.84 9.05
C MET A 1 39.92 -16.23 8.44
N PHE A 2 38.72 -16.82 8.32
CA PHE A 2 38.55 -18.18 7.78
C PHE A 2 39.02 -18.30 6.32
N LEU A 3 38.55 -17.40 5.44
CA LEU A 3 38.95 -17.36 4.03
C LEU A 3 40.48 -17.21 3.88
N TYR A 4 41.08 -16.22 4.54
CA TYR A 4 42.53 -16.00 4.53
C TYR A 4 43.36 -17.24 4.91
N ARG A 5 42.91 -18.01 5.92
CA ARG A 5 43.59 -19.24 6.34
C ARG A 5 43.44 -20.40 5.35
N GLN A 6 42.37 -20.41 4.55
CA GLN A 6 42.02 -21.53 3.68
C GLN A 6 42.59 -21.39 2.27
N ILE A 7 42.69 -20.16 1.75
CA ILE A 7 43.23 -19.90 0.41
C ILE A 7 44.64 -19.28 0.45
N GLY A 8 45.14 -18.88 1.61
CA GLY A 8 46.47 -18.30 1.75
C GLY A 8 46.54 -16.81 1.41
N ALA A 9 47.66 -16.19 1.79
CA ALA A 9 47.83 -14.74 1.72
C ALA A 9 47.80 -14.18 0.29
N ARG A 10 48.30 -14.95 -0.68
CA ARG A 10 48.45 -14.52 -2.08
C ARG A 10 47.09 -14.49 -2.79
N GLU A 11 46.33 -15.57 -2.73
CA GLU A 11 44.99 -15.67 -3.32
C GLU A 11 44.00 -14.73 -2.61
N TYR A 12 44.11 -14.58 -1.29
CA TYR A 12 43.27 -13.63 -0.54
C TYR A 12 43.52 -12.19 -0.98
N LYS A 13 44.78 -11.79 -1.16
CA LYS A 13 45.13 -10.44 -1.63
C LYS A 13 44.60 -10.20 -3.05
N ARG A 14 44.73 -11.19 -3.94
CA ARG A 14 44.17 -11.12 -5.30
C ARG A 14 42.64 -10.97 -5.30
N LEU A 15 41.93 -11.72 -4.46
CA LEU A 15 40.47 -11.58 -4.31
C LEU A 15 40.09 -10.24 -3.69
N ALA A 16 40.80 -9.80 -2.66
CA ALA A 16 40.57 -8.49 -2.04
C ALA A 16 40.77 -7.35 -3.04
N GLU A 17 41.79 -7.42 -3.89
CA GLU A 17 42.02 -6.45 -4.98
C GLU A 17 40.93 -6.49 -6.05
N LEU A 18 40.42 -7.68 -6.40
CA LEU A 18 39.30 -7.82 -7.34
C LEU A 18 37.98 -7.19 -6.83
N PHE A 19 37.75 -7.24 -5.52
CA PHE A 19 36.56 -6.65 -4.89
C PHE A 19 36.81 -5.28 -4.26
N ALA A 20 38.03 -4.74 -4.38
CA ALA A 20 38.37 -3.42 -3.89
C ALA A 20 37.80 -2.36 -4.84
N VAL A 21 36.80 -1.63 -4.34
CA VAL A 21 36.31 -0.43 -5.02
C VAL A 21 37.39 0.65 -4.92
N HIS A 22 37.92 1.06 -6.07
CA HIS A 22 38.88 2.15 -6.15
C HIS A 22 38.15 3.44 -5.78
N ARG A 23 38.45 3.99 -4.59
CA ARG A 23 37.92 5.29 -4.19
C ARG A 23 38.60 6.35 -5.05
N VAL A 24 37.84 6.94 -5.95
CA VAL A 24 38.28 8.10 -6.73
C VAL A 24 38.51 9.24 -5.76
N ASN A 25 39.66 9.93 -5.87
CA ASN A 25 39.90 11.14 -5.10
C ASN A 25 38.98 12.23 -5.66
N THR A 26 37.94 12.60 -4.91
CA THR A 26 36.93 13.56 -5.35
C THR A 26 37.34 15.02 -5.16
N ALA A 27 38.58 15.31 -4.76
CA ALA A 27 39.04 16.68 -4.50
C ALA A 27 39.00 17.60 -5.74
N ASP A 28 39.24 17.05 -6.94
CA ASP A 28 39.20 17.78 -8.21
C ASP A 28 37.85 17.61 -8.95
N TYR A 29 36.85 16.98 -8.31
CA TYR A 29 35.57 16.69 -8.91
C TYR A 29 34.47 17.57 -8.31
N GLU A 30 33.59 18.05 -9.17
CA GLU A 30 32.39 18.77 -8.78
C GLU A 30 31.15 17.87 -8.94
N ASP A 31 30.28 17.85 -7.94
CA ASP A 31 29.03 17.11 -8.00
C ASP A 31 28.00 17.89 -8.82
N VAL A 32 27.82 17.48 -10.07
CA VAL A 32 26.84 18.04 -11.01
C VAL A 32 25.51 17.25 -11.02
N SER A 33 25.27 16.42 -10.00
CA SER A 33 24.03 15.64 -9.90
C SER A 33 22.82 16.57 -9.70
N ALA A 34 21.82 16.43 -10.55
CA ALA A 34 20.56 17.16 -10.41
C ALA A 34 19.68 16.52 -9.33
N SER A 35 19.05 17.34 -8.49
CA SER A 35 18.05 16.88 -7.52
C SER A 35 16.74 16.52 -8.21
N PHE A 36 15.90 15.73 -7.53
CA PHE A 36 14.66 15.25 -8.11
C PHE A 36 13.71 16.40 -8.52
N ASP A 37 13.61 17.43 -7.69
CA ASP A 37 12.83 18.65 -7.93
C ASP A 37 13.39 19.56 -9.04
N GLU A 38 14.66 19.40 -9.42
CA GLU A 38 15.26 20.13 -10.56
C GLU A 38 14.86 19.51 -11.90
N VAL A 39 14.63 18.19 -11.93
CA VAL A 39 14.32 17.43 -13.16
C VAL A 39 12.83 17.16 -13.31
N PHE A 40 12.11 16.96 -12.20
CA PHE A 40 10.71 16.57 -12.20
C PHE A 40 9.84 17.66 -11.56
N LYS A 41 8.70 17.93 -12.20
CA LYS A 41 7.63 18.76 -11.63
C LYS A 41 6.41 17.89 -11.38
N SER A 42 5.76 18.06 -10.24
CA SER A 42 4.44 17.48 -10.01
C SER A 42 3.44 18.20 -10.91
N VAL A 43 2.74 17.50 -11.79
CA VAL A 43 1.66 18.07 -12.62
C VAL A 43 0.36 17.33 -12.33
N PRO A 44 -0.80 18.00 -12.29
CA PRO A 44 -2.09 17.34 -12.14
C PRO A 44 -2.30 16.27 -13.22
N ALA A 45 -2.96 15.18 -12.87
CA ALA A 45 -3.16 14.05 -13.78
C ALA A 45 -3.87 14.46 -15.09
N SER A 46 -4.71 15.50 -15.03
CA SER A 46 -5.42 16.09 -16.17
C SER A 46 -4.50 16.63 -17.27
N GLU A 47 -3.27 17.04 -16.95
CA GLU A 47 -2.28 17.58 -17.90
C GLU A 47 -1.34 16.50 -18.47
N THR A 48 -1.40 15.26 -17.97
CA THR A 48 -0.42 14.19 -18.30
C THR A 48 -0.81 13.29 -19.47
N ILE A 49 -1.94 13.55 -20.12
CA ILE A 49 -2.52 12.65 -21.13
C ILE A 49 -1.66 12.58 -22.41
N ASP A 50 -0.87 13.62 -22.73
CA ASP A 50 -0.15 13.71 -24.01
C ASP A 50 1.27 13.12 -24.01
N GLU A 51 1.93 12.95 -22.85
CA GLU A 51 3.37 12.60 -22.81
C GLU A 51 3.68 11.09 -22.73
N ARG A 52 2.67 10.24 -22.53
CA ARG A 52 2.88 8.81 -22.21
C ARG A 52 3.32 7.94 -23.39
N ASN A 53 3.34 8.47 -24.61
CA ASN A 53 3.61 7.68 -25.81
C ASN A 53 5.08 7.59 -26.23
N ASN A 54 6.03 8.25 -25.55
CA ASN A 54 7.35 8.43 -26.17
C ASN A 54 8.60 8.23 -25.30
N VAL A 55 8.60 7.29 -24.35
CA VAL A 55 9.86 6.88 -23.71
C VAL A 55 9.92 5.36 -23.52
N LYS A 56 10.50 4.66 -24.49
CA LYS A 56 11.11 3.33 -24.28
C LYS A 56 12.58 3.57 -23.98
N THR A 57 12.97 3.49 -22.71
CA THR A 57 14.39 3.45 -22.35
C THR A 57 14.81 2.00 -22.21
N GLU A 58 15.62 1.51 -23.15
CA GLU A 58 16.33 0.24 -23.00
C GLU A 58 17.53 0.45 -22.07
N GLY A 59 17.50 -0.17 -20.90
CA GLY A 59 18.63 -0.16 -19.97
C GLY A 59 18.30 -0.85 -18.65
N SER A 60 18.99 -1.95 -18.35
CA SER A 60 18.95 -2.57 -17.03
C SER A 60 20.03 -1.97 -16.14
N TRP A 61 19.65 -1.34 -15.03
CA TRP A 61 20.60 -0.82 -14.05
C TRP A 61 21.25 -1.95 -13.26
N ALA A 62 22.57 -2.00 -13.25
CA ALA A 62 23.33 -3.00 -12.50
C ALA A 62 23.37 -2.67 -11.00
N HIS A 63 22.71 -3.52 -10.21
CA HIS A 63 22.87 -3.73 -8.76
C HIS A 63 22.62 -2.54 -7.80
N ARG A 64 22.08 -2.91 -6.64
CA ARG A 64 21.56 -2.05 -5.58
C ARG A 64 22.68 -1.37 -4.82
N ALA A 65 23.05 -0.15 -5.22
CA ALA A 65 23.38 0.87 -4.23
C ALA A 65 22.09 1.19 -3.47
N THR A 66 22.11 1.22 -2.14
CA THR A 66 21.05 1.90 -1.38
C THR A 66 21.10 3.35 -1.82
N SER A 67 20.12 3.77 -2.61
CA SER A 67 20.01 5.17 -2.98
C SER A 67 19.98 6.00 -1.70
N PRO A 68 20.80 7.06 -1.59
CA PRO A 68 20.59 8.04 -0.54
C PRO A 68 19.12 8.52 -0.61
N LYS A 69 18.54 8.85 0.55
CA LYS A 69 17.18 9.42 0.59
C LYS A 69 17.10 10.55 -0.43
N ILE A 70 16.11 10.52 -1.32
CA ILE A 70 15.90 11.57 -2.31
C ILE A 70 15.76 12.89 -1.54
N GLY A 71 16.74 13.78 -1.70
CA GLY A 71 16.71 15.12 -1.13
C GLY A 71 16.05 16.06 -2.12
N LEU A 72 14.95 16.69 -1.70
CA LEU A 72 14.36 17.83 -2.41
C LEU A 72 15.18 19.07 -2.04
N LYS A 73 15.63 19.87 -3.01
CA LYS A 73 16.31 21.16 -2.75
C LYS A 73 15.29 22.26 -2.39
N THR A 74 14.09 22.21 -2.96
CA THR A 74 12.98 23.07 -2.52
C THR A 74 12.44 22.57 -1.19
N HIS A 75 12.78 23.29 -0.12
CA HIS A 75 12.26 23.04 1.21
C HIS A 75 10.89 23.69 1.35
N PHE A 76 9.93 22.93 1.90
CA PHE A 76 8.68 23.50 2.36
C PHE A 76 8.96 24.54 3.47
N ASP A 77 8.20 25.64 3.50
CA ASP A 77 8.40 26.68 4.52
C ASP A 77 7.79 26.24 5.87
N PHE A 78 8.55 25.44 6.60
CA PHE A 78 8.19 24.98 7.94
C PHE A 78 8.00 26.14 8.93
N LYS A 79 8.77 27.21 8.78
CA LYS A 79 8.67 28.37 9.67
C LYS A 79 7.31 29.03 9.50
N GLN A 80 6.84 29.18 8.27
CA GLN A 80 5.51 29.71 7.99
C GLN A 80 4.41 28.76 8.46
N MET A 81 4.54 27.45 8.22
CA MET A 81 3.58 26.46 8.71
C MET A 81 3.44 26.51 10.24
N MET A 82 4.55 26.62 10.98
CA MET A 82 4.54 26.69 12.44
C MET A 82 3.79 27.91 12.97
N THR A 83 3.73 29.03 12.24
CA THR A 83 2.91 30.18 12.65
C THR A 83 1.41 29.92 12.62
N TYR A 84 0.98 28.94 11.82
CA TYR A 84 -0.43 28.55 11.71
C TYR A 84 -0.76 27.35 12.61
N LEU A 85 0.24 26.72 13.23
CA LEU A 85 0.02 25.65 14.19
C LEU A 85 -0.50 26.23 15.51
N SER A 86 -1.47 25.54 16.10
CA SER A 86 -1.91 25.83 17.46
C SER A 86 -1.02 25.06 18.43
N ASP A 87 -0.28 25.78 19.28
CA ASP A 87 0.57 25.21 20.34
C ASP A 87 -0.21 24.30 21.30
N ALA A 88 -1.54 24.41 21.34
CA ALA A 88 -2.41 23.58 22.16
C ALA A 88 -2.70 22.18 21.56
N ILE A 89 -2.42 21.98 20.26
CA ILE A 89 -2.73 20.74 19.53
C ILE A 89 -1.45 20.02 19.10
N VAL A 90 -0.41 20.76 18.73
CA VAL A 90 0.85 20.20 18.22
C VAL A 90 2.01 20.92 18.89
N GLU A 91 2.76 20.20 19.74
CA GLU A 91 4.02 20.69 20.29
C GLU A 91 5.14 20.55 19.24
N GLU A 92 6.17 21.39 19.32
CA GLU A 92 7.30 21.37 18.38
C GLU A 92 8.03 20.01 18.36
N ASP A 93 8.01 19.30 19.49
CA ASP A 93 8.56 17.94 19.66
C ASP A 93 7.77 16.87 18.90
N ALA A 94 6.51 17.11 18.54
CA ALA A 94 5.71 16.19 17.74
C ALA A 94 6.15 16.16 16.26
N LEU A 95 6.88 17.18 15.80
CA LEU A 95 7.45 17.27 14.45
C LEU A 95 8.83 16.59 14.39
N THR A 96 8.82 15.27 14.54
CA THR A 96 10.03 14.45 14.36
C THR A 96 10.61 14.60 12.95
N GLU A 97 11.89 14.24 12.80
CA GLU A 97 12.59 14.31 11.51
C GLU A 97 11.89 13.48 10.40
N ASP A 98 11.30 12.35 10.77
CA ASP A 98 10.54 11.52 9.83
C ASP A 98 9.22 12.18 9.39
N VAL A 99 8.56 12.92 10.29
CA VAL A 99 7.36 13.71 9.98
C VAL A 99 7.70 14.89 9.08
N ARG A 100 8.79 15.61 9.35
CA ARG A 100 9.25 16.71 8.47
C ARG A 100 9.56 16.21 7.06
N GLN A 101 10.25 15.08 6.94
CA GLN A 101 10.50 14.44 5.64
C GLN A 101 9.21 13.98 4.95
N ALA A 102 8.18 13.58 5.71
CA ALA A 102 6.88 13.26 5.15
C ALA A 102 6.15 14.51 4.65
N ILE A 103 6.18 15.61 5.41
CA ILE A 103 5.60 16.90 5.04
C ILE A 103 6.24 17.44 3.76
N ASP A 104 7.57 17.47 3.65
CA ASP A 104 8.28 17.92 2.44
C ASP A 104 7.83 17.14 1.20
N LYS A 105 7.72 15.80 1.32
CA LYS A 105 7.27 14.95 0.22
C LYS A 105 5.81 15.20 -0.15
N LEU A 106 4.94 15.33 0.85
CA LEU A 106 3.51 15.58 0.62
C LEU A 106 3.28 16.96 0.02
N ALA A 107 4.00 17.97 0.49
CA ALA A 107 3.96 19.32 -0.05
C ALA A 107 4.44 19.37 -1.50
N PHE A 108 5.50 18.64 -1.84
CA PHE A 108 5.95 18.54 -3.23
C PHE A 108 4.94 17.83 -4.14
N VAL A 109 4.39 16.70 -3.69
CA VAL A 109 3.46 15.86 -4.48
C VAL A 109 2.13 16.57 -4.71
N TYR A 110 1.53 17.12 -3.65
CA TYR A 110 0.20 17.73 -3.68
C TYR A 110 0.24 19.25 -3.84
N ARG A 111 1.43 19.86 -3.97
CA ARG A 111 1.62 21.32 -4.05
C ARG A 111 0.88 22.09 -2.94
N THR A 112 0.82 21.52 -1.74
CA THR A 112 0.06 22.09 -0.62
C THR A 112 0.77 23.30 -0.03
N GLU A 113 0.02 24.35 0.26
CA GLU A 113 0.56 25.54 0.91
C GLU A 113 0.80 25.32 2.42
N PRO A 114 1.66 26.16 3.05
CA PRO A 114 1.95 26.07 4.50
C PRO A 114 0.72 26.14 5.41
N TYR A 115 -0.34 26.82 4.97
CA TYR A 115 -1.59 26.94 5.71
C TYR A 115 -2.42 25.65 5.67
N ASP A 116 -2.57 25.01 4.51
CA ASP A 116 -3.39 23.80 4.39
C ASP A 116 -2.70 22.58 5.00
N MET A 117 -1.38 22.53 4.87
CA MET A 117 -0.57 21.53 5.56
C MET A 117 -0.67 21.67 7.09
N SER A 118 -0.76 22.90 7.64
CA SER A 118 -0.90 23.07 9.09
C SER A 118 -2.24 22.52 9.61
N LYS A 119 -3.32 22.67 8.85
CA LYS A 119 -4.63 22.07 9.17
C LYS A 119 -4.58 20.55 9.13
N ALA A 120 -3.94 19.99 8.10
CA ALA A 120 -3.80 18.54 7.97
C ALA A 120 -2.97 17.94 9.11
N VAL A 121 -1.90 18.63 9.53
CA VAL A 121 -1.08 18.26 10.70
C VAL A 121 -1.88 18.33 12.00
N GLN A 122 -2.68 19.39 12.21
CA GLN A 122 -3.54 19.50 13.39
C GLN A 122 -4.61 18.41 13.44
N ALA A 123 -5.22 18.07 12.30
CA ALA A 123 -6.20 17.00 12.20
C ALA A 123 -5.57 15.63 12.50
N ALA A 124 -4.36 15.37 11.99
CA ALA A 124 -3.63 14.13 12.23
C ALA A 124 -3.17 13.97 13.69
N ALA A 125 -2.88 15.07 14.39
CA ALA A 125 -2.41 15.06 15.78
C ALA A 125 -3.53 15.16 16.84
N LEU A 126 -4.79 15.42 16.43
CA LEU A 126 -5.89 15.83 17.32
C LEU A 126 -6.18 14.89 18.50
N HIS A 127 -5.91 13.59 18.35
CA HIS A 127 -6.26 12.57 19.36
C HIS A 127 -5.08 12.06 20.18
N THR A 128 -3.87 12.15 19.64
CA THR A 128 -2.68 11.48 20.18
C THR A 128 -1.61 12.47 20.62
N GLY A 129 -1.64 13.73 20.15
CA GLY A 129 -0.54 14.69 20.32
C GLY A 129 0.70 14.36 19.47
N GLU A 130 0.82 13.13 18.99
CA GLU A 130 1.82 12.69 18.01
C GLU A 130 1.24 12.72 16.59
N VAL A 131 2.05 13.14 15.62
CA VAL A 131 1.67 13.16 14.21
C VAL A 131 1.89 11.78 13.58
N ASP A 132 0.81 11.03 13.38
CA ASP A 132 0.86 9.78 12.59
C ASP A 132 1.00 10.12 11.10
N ILE A 133 2.07 9.62 10.46
CA ILE A 133 2.38 9.83 9.04
C ILE A 133 1.28 9.27 8.13
N ASP A 134 0.66 8.14 8.49
CA ASP A 134 -0.41 7.55 7.69
C ASP A 134 -1.71 8.38 7.81
N ALA A 135 -1.99 8.95 8.99
CA ALA A 135 -3.10 9.88 9.20
C ALA A 135 -2.86 11.22 8.47
N LEU A 136 -1.67 11.80 8.59
CA LEU A 136 -1.29 13.03 7.89
C LEU A 136 -1.43 12.90 6.38
N ARG A 137 -0.96 11.77 5.81
CA ARG A 137 -1.12 11.49 4.37
C ARG A 137 -2.59 11.47 3.96
N LYS A 138 -3.46 10.90 4.80
CA LYS A 138 -4.89 10.85 4.54
C LYS A 138 -5.51 12.25 4.58
N GLU A 139 -5.22 13.03 5.62
CA GLU A 139 -5.76 14.38 5.77
C GLU A 139 -5.32 15.29 4.62
N VAL A 140 -4.02 15.33 4.27
CA VAL A 140 -3.52 16.14 3.14
C VAL A 140 -4.22 15.76 1.83
N ARG A 141 -4.42 14.47 1.59
CA ARG A 141 -5.13 13.99 0.41
C ARG A 141 -6.61 14.39 0.42
N ASP A 142 -7.28 14.24 1.56
CA ASP A 142 -8.70 14.56 1.69
C ASP A 142 -8.94 16.08 1.51
N PHE A 143 -8.02 16.93 2.00
CA PHE A 143 -8.01 18.37 1.71
C PHE A 143 -7.77 18.66 0.21
N TYR A 144 -6.78 18.03 -0.41
CA TYR A 144 -6.53 18.20 -1.85
C TYR A 144 -7.74 17.79 -2.70
N LEU A 145 -8.42 16.69 -2.34
CA LEU A 145 -9.64 16.22 -3.01
C LEU A 145 -10.82 17.19 -2.85
N LEU A 146 -10.87 17.92 -1.73
CA LEU A 146 -11.91 18.92 -1.47
C LEU A 146 -11.70 20.19 -2.30
N GLU A 147 -10.45 20.63 -2.47
CA GLU A 147 -10.09 21.86 -3.21
C GLU A 147 -10.06 21.67 -4.73
N HIS A 148 -9.44 20.59 -5.20
CA HIS A 148 -9.23 20.33 -6.64
C HIS A 148 -10.29 19.40 -7.24
N GLY A 149 -11.15 18.81 -6.40
CA GLY A 149 -12.19 17.88 -6.81
C GLY A 149 -11.68 16.45 -7.03
N ALA A 150 -12.62 15.50 -6.99
CA ALA A 150 -12.34 14.06 -7.07
C ALA A 150 -11.86 13.54 -8.44
N ASP A 151 -11.44 14.43 -9.35
CA ASP A 151 -10.98 14.10 -10.71
C ASP A 151 -9.45 14.19 -10.88
N GLU A 152 -8.73 14.74 -9.88
CA GLU A 152 -7.26 14.89 -9.92
C GLU A 152 -6.48 13.85 -9.11
N MET A 153 -7.11 12.71 -8.76
CA MET A 153 -6.41 11.65 -8.03
C MET A 153 -5.22 11.12 -8.89
N PRO A 154 -4.04 10.85 -8.29
CA PRO A 154 -3.00 10.11 -9.00
C PRO A 154 -3.60 8.78 -9.44
N ALA A 155 -3.60 8.51 -10.75
CA ALA A 155 -4.29 7.37 -11.37
C ALA A 155 -3.75 6.01 -10.87
N LEU A 156 -4.09 5.63 -9.64
CA LEU A 156 -3.59 4.43 -8.98
C LEU A 156 -4.10 3.18 -9.70
N TYR A 157 -5.28 3.29 -10.31
CA TYR A 157 -5.88 2.26 -11.14
C TYR A 157 -5.03 1.87 -12.37
N GLU A 158 -3.99 2.63 -12.72
CA GLU A 158 -3.05 2.29 -13.79
C GLU A 158 -1.84 1.49 -13.31
N ARG A 159 -1.63 1.38 -11.99
CA ARG A 159 -0.50 0.62 -11.44
C ARG A 159 -0.68 -0.88 -11.68
N ARG A 160 0.46 -1.56 -11.83
CA ARG A 160 0.54 -3.02 -12.04
C ARG A 160 1.15 -3.72 -10.83
N GLN A 161 0.97 -5.03 -10.74
CA GLN A 161 1.55 -5.84 -9.65
C GLN A 161 3.06 -5.57 -9.54
N PRO A 162 3.64 -5.34 -8.35
CA PRO A 162 5.09 -5.14 -8.19
C PRO A 162 5.87 -6.37 -8.68
N GLU A 163 6.99 -6.16 -9.37
CA GLU A 163 7.78 -7.25 -9.96
C GLU A 163 8.25 -8.28 -8.94
N SER A 164 8.57 -7.85 -7.70
CA SER A 164 8.96 -8.72 -6.60
C SER A 164 7.86 -9.69 -6.14
N GLN A 165 6.62 -9.44 -6.55
CA GLN A 165 5.43 -10.22 -6.19
C GLN A 165 4.72 -10.79 -7.42
N ARG A 166 5.42 -10.83 -8.56
CA ARG A 166 4.98 -11.53 -9.77
C ARG A 166 5.59 -12.92 -9.82
N GLU A 167 4.78 -13.91 -10.22
CA GLU A 167 5.24 -15.27 -10.41
C GLU A 167 5.86 -15.49 -11.80
N PHE A 168 5.43 -14.71 -12.81
CA PHE A 168 5.77 -14.92 -14.23
C PHE A 168 6.59 -13.77 -14.85
N THR A 169 7.64 -13.31 -14.14
CA THR A 169 8.62 -12.35 -14.68
C THR A 169 9.67 -13.03 -15.57
N GLU A 170 10.18 -14.20 -15.16
CA GLU A 170 11.26 -14.92 -15.87
C GLU A 170 10.81 -16.25 -16.48
N LYS A 171 9.56 -16.66 -16.23
CA LYS A 171 9.00 -17.94 -16.66
C LYS A 171 7.81 -17.70 -17.58
N GLU A 172 7.74 -18.46 -18.67
CA GLU A 172 6.57 -18.47 -19.54
C GLU A 172 5.44 -19.31 -18.93
N PRO A 173 4.21 -18.79 -18.85
CA PRO A 173 3.06 -19.54 -18.38
C PRO A 173 2.66 -20.63 -19.38
N GLN A 174 2.50 -21.87 -18.92
CA GLN A 174 2.19 -23.01 -19.80
C GLN A 174 0.72 -23.41 -19.75
N THR A 175 0.08 -23.27 -18.60
CA THR A 175 -1.34 -23.62 -18.42
C THR A 175 -2.27 -22.42 -18.52
N GLU A 176 -3.55 -22.64 -18.83
CA GLU A 176 -4.57 -21.57 -18.88
C GLU A 176 -4.65 -20.78 -17.56
N GLU A 177 -4.53 -21.47 -16.42
CA GLU A 177 -4.51 -20.83 -15.10
C GLU A 177 -3.29 -19.92 -14.92
N GLU A 178 -2.11 -20.37 -15.37
CA GLU A 178 -0.89 -19.57 -15.29
C GLU A 178 -0.92 -18.37 -16.24
N GLN A 179 -1.51 -18.54 -17.42
CA GLN A 179 -1.73 -17.42 -18.35
C GLN A 179 -2.64 -16.37 -17.74
N LEU A 180 -3.69 -16.79 -17.04
CA LEU A 180 -4.61 -15.89 -16.34
C LEU A 180 -3.91 -15.17 -15.18
N ILE A 181 -3.08 -15.88 -14.40
CA ILE A 181 -2.27 -15.27 -13.33
C ILE A 181 -1.34 -14.21 -13.92
N ALA A 182 -0.57 -14.57 -14.96
CA ALA A 182 0.33 -13.64 -15.63
C ALA A 182 -0.40 -12.42 -16.21
N TRP A 183 -1.63 -12.62 -16.71
CA TRP A 183 -2.47 -11.53 -17.21
C TRP A 183 -2.87 -10.57 -16.08
N TYR A 184 -3.34 -11.07 -14.93
CA TYR A 184 -3.66 -10.22 -13.77
C TYR A 184 -2.45 -9.49 -13.19
N GLU A 185 -1.25 -10.08 -13.28
CA GLU A 185 -0.02 -9.45 -12.82
C GLU A 185 0.44 -8.31 -13.74
N ARG A 186 0.26 -8.48 -15.05
CA ARG A 186 0.75 -7.55 -16.09
C ARG A 186 -0.22 -6.41 -16.39
N ASN A 187 -1.52 -6.62 -16.18
CA ASN A 187 -2.53 -5.60 -16.48
C ASN A 187 -2.91 -4.79 -15.23
N SER A 188 -3.31 -3.55 -15.45
CA SER A 188 -3.80 -2.68 -14.37
C SER A 188 -5.30 -2.91 -14.09
N PRO A 189 -5.79 -2.52 -12.90
CA PRO A 189 -7.22 -2.53 -12.60
C PRO A 189 -8.09 -1.78 -13.61
N TYR A 190 -7.57 -0.69 -14.18
CA TYR A 190 -8.23 0.03 -15.28
C TYR A 190 -8.40 -0.86 -16.52
N GLN A 191 -7.32 -1.52 -16.95
CA GLN A 191 -7.35 -2.40 -18.12
C GLN A 191 -8.29 -3.60 -17.91
N LEU A 192 -8.41 -4.09 -16.67
CA LEU A 192 -9.41 -5.11 -16.34
C LEU A 192 -10.84 -4.57 -16.47
N LEU A 193 -11.13 -3.39 -15.93
CA LEU A 193 -12.46 -2.80 -16.05
C LEU A 193 -12.84 -2.53 -17.51
N GLU A 194 -11.87 -2.08 -18.32
CA GLU A 194 -12.05 -1.89 -19.76
C GLU A 194 -12.32 -3.22 -20.48
N ALA A 195 -11.59 -4.29 -20.12
CA ALA A 195 -11.83 -5.62 -20.66
C ALA A 195 -13.23 -6.17 -20.29
N LEU A 196 -13.68 -5.95 -19.05
CA LEU A 196 -15.03 -6.30 -18.60
C LEU A 196 -16.11 -5.49 -19.33
N GLY A 197 -15.83 -4.23 -19.63
CA GLY A 197 -16.69 -3.32 -20.37
C GLY A 197 -16.64 -3.47 -21.90
N GLN A 198 -16.03 -4.53 -22.44
CA GLN A 198 -15.86 -4.76 -23.89
C GLN A 198 -15.13 -3.60 -24.61
N GLY A 199 -14.14 -2.98 -23.96
CA GLY A 199 -13.40 -1.84 -24.50
C GLY A 199 -14.05 -0.48 -24.27
N SER A 200 -15.14 -0.42 -23.49
CA SER A 200 -15.69 0.87 -23.04
C SER A 200 -14.86 1.45 -21.89
N LYS A 201 -14.76 2.78 -21.87
CA LYS A 201 -14.07 3.51 -20.81
C LYS A 201 -14.74 3.16 -19.46
N PRO A 202 -13.97 2.72 -18.45
CA PRO A 202 -14.51 2.42 -17.13
C PRO A 202 -15.27 3.61 -16.52
N ALA A 203 -16.35 3.32 -15.79
CA ALA A 203 -17.14 4.36 -15.15
C ALA A 203 -16.34 5.03 -14.01
N ALA A 204 -16.42 6.36 -13.90
CA ALA A 204 -15.71 7.12 -12.87
C ALA A 204 -15.96 6.62 -11.42
N PRO A 205 -17.18 6.19 -11.02
CA PRO A 205 -17.41 5.62 -9.70
C PRO A 205 -16.61 4.33 -9.43
N ASP A 206 -16.41 3.49 -10.45
CA ASP A 206 -15.67 2.23 -10.32
C ASP A 206 -14.17 2.49 -10.22
N LEU A 207 -13.65 3.47 -10.98
CA LEU A 207 -12.27 3.93 -10.86
C LEU A 207 -11.98 4.46 -9.46
N ARG A 208 -12.83 5.35 -8.95
CA ARG A 208 -12.71 5.90 -7.58
C ARG A 208 -12.78 4.80 -6.51
N LEU A 209 -13.63 3.79 -6.72
CA LEU A 209 -13.71 2.64 -5.82
C LEU A 209 -12.37 1.89 -5.74
N ILE A 210 -11.78 1.58 -6.90
CA ILE A 210 -10.49 0.88 -6.98
C ILE A 210 -9.39 1.67 -6.30
N GLU A 211 -9.32 2.97 -6.55
CA GLU A 211 -8.30 3.81 -5.95
C GLU A 211 -8.40 3.81 -4.42
N ASN A 212 -9.61 3.98 -3.89
CA ASN A 212 -9.84 3.92 -2.44
C ASN A 212 -9.41 2.57 -1.86
N LEU A 213 -9.73 1.46 -2.53
CA LEU A 213 -9.30 0.13 -2.08
C LEU A 213 -7.77 0.02 -2.03
N MET A 214 -7.08 0.47 -3.07
CA MET A 214 -5.61 0.44 -3.14
C MET A 214 -4.98 1.20 -1.99
N PHE A 215 -5.55 2.36 -1.66
CA PHE A 215 -5.07 3.20 -0.55
C PHE A 215 -5.37 2.57 0.82
N ASP A 216 -6.62 2.20 1.07
CA ASP A 216 -7.07 1.81 2.42
C ASP A 216 -6.57 0.42 2.83
N THR A 217 -6.51 -0.50 1.87
CA THR A 217 -6.24 -1.91 2.17
C THR A 217 -4.79 -2.33 1.92
N LYS A 218 -3.97 -1.45 1.31
CA LYS A 218 -2.60 -1.74 0.88
C LYS A 218 -2.49 -3.02 0.03
N ILE A 219 -3.57 -3.41 -0.64
CA ILE A 219 -3.62 -4.59 -1.51
C ILE A 219 -2.98 -4.24 -2.86
N ASN A 220 -2.21 -5.18 -3.40
CA ASN A 220 -1.52 -4.97 -4.68
C ASN A 220 -2.47 -4.99 -5.89
N PRO A 221 -2.13 -4.30 -6.99
CA PRO A 221 -3.02 -4.16 -8.14
C PRO A 221 -3.46 -5.49 -8.77
N GLY A 222 -2.58 -6.49 -8.84
CA GLY A 222 -2.93 -7.80 -9.38
C GLY A 222 -3.91 -8.57 -8.49
N VAL A 223 -3.81 -8.42 -7.17
CA VAL A 223 -4.79 -9.00 -6.24
C VAL A 223 -6.14 -8.30 -6.37
N ILE A 224 -6.15 -6.98 -6.60
CA ILE A 224 -7.37 -6.22 -6.87
C ILE A 224 -8.02 -6.66 -8.17
N ASN A 225 -7.24 -6.97 -9.21
CA ASN A 225 -7.77 -7.53 -10.45
C ASN A 225 -8.56 -8.81 -10.19
N VAL A 226 -8.00 -9.74 -9.40
CA VAL A 226 -8.69 -10.98 -9.02
C VAL A 226 -9.94 -10.69 -8.18
N LEU A 227 -9.87 -9.72 -7.27
CA LEU A 227 -11.01 -9.31 -6.45
C LEU A 227 -12.18 -8.79 -7.31
N ILE A 228 -11.89 -7.90 -8.25
CA ILE A 228 -12.88 -7.31 -9.16
C ILE A 228 -13.50 -8.40 -10.02
N ASP A 229 -12.67 -9.28 -10.61
CA ASP A 229 -13.16 -10.39 -11.43
C ASP A 229 -14.07 -11.33 -10.62
N TYR A 230 -13.65 -11.70 -9.40
CA TYR A 230 -14.47 -12.51 -8.49
C TYR A 230 -15.83 -11.85 -8.19
N ILE A 231 -15.85 -10.55 -7.87
CA ILE A 231 -17.09 -9.83 -7.56
C ILE A 231 -17.98 -9.72 -8.79
N SER A 232 -17.39 -9.44 -9.96
CA SER A 232 -18.07 -9.37 -11.25
C SER A 232 -18.81 -10.68 -11.55
N GLN A 233 -18.17 -11.83 -11.33
CA GLN A 233 -18.79 -13.16 -11.50
C GLN A 233 -19.91 -13.45 -10.49
N VAL A 234 -19.82 -12.86 -9.29
CA VAL A 234 -20.70 -13.20 -8.16
C VAL A 234 -21.91 -12.27 -8.03
N ASN A 235 -21.84 -11.07 -8.61
CA ASN A 235 -22.85 -10.02 -8.48
C ASN A 235 -23.34 -9.49 -9.84
N ASP A 236 -23.38 -10.35 -10.86
CA ASP A 236 -23.87 -10.04 -12.20
C ASP A 236 -23.23 -8.76 -12.79
N HIS A 237 -21.90 -8.68 -12.72
CA HIS A 237 -21.08 -7.55 -13.18
C HIS A 237 -21.30 -6.22 -12.44
N LYS A 238 -22.03 -6.20 -11.32
CA LYS A 238 -22.25 -4.99 -10.51
C LYS A 238 -21.19 -4.84 -9.42
N LEU A 239 -20.42 -3.77 -9.47
CA LEU A 239 -19.46 -3.40 -8.42
C LEU A 239 -20.16 -2.60 -7.32
N ASN A 240 -20.84 -3.31 -6.40
CA ASN A 240 -21.42 -2.65 -5.24
C ASN A 240 -20.30 -2.25 -4.25
N LYS A 241 -20.04 -0.95 -4.13
CA LYS A 241 -19.04 -0.33 -3.24
C LYS A 241 -18.94 -1.01 -1.87
N ALA A 242 -20.05 -1.07 -1.13
CA ALA A 242 -20.05 -1.59 0.24
C ALA A 242 -19.73 -3.09 0.31
N PHE A 243 -20.05 -3.85 -0.74
CA PHE A 243 -19.70 -5.26 -0.82
C PHE A 243 -18.22 -5.44 -1.15
N VAL A 244 -17.72 -4.67 -2.12
CA VAL A 244 -16.31 -4.70 -2.55
C VAL A 244 -15.38 -4.35 -1.38
N GLU A 245 -15.66 -3.27 -0.67
CA GLU A 245 -14.88 -2.83 0.51
C GLU A 245 -14.83 -3.91 1.61
N LYS A 246 -15.95 -4.60 1.86
CA LYS A 246 -16.00 -5.68 2.86
C LYS A 246 -15.12 -6.87 2.48
N VAL A 247 -15.17 -7.30 1.22
CA VAL A 247 -14.34 -8.41 0.74
C VAL A 247 -12.87 -8.01 0.70
N ALA A 248 -12.56 -6.80 0.25
CA ALA A 248 -11.20 -6.26 0.27
C ALA A 248 -10.63 -6.20 1.68
N ALA A 249 -11.38 -5.66 2.65
CA ALA A 249 -10.96 -5.64 4.05
C ALA A 249 -10.75 -7.04 4.64
N GLN A 250 -11.52 -8.04 4.20
CA GLN A 250 -11.29 -9.43 4.58
C GLN A 250 -9.98 -9.98 4.01
N TRP A 251 -9.68 -9.70 2.74
CA TRP A 251 -8.44 -10.16 2.09
C TRP A 251 -7.21 -9.46 2.65
N ALA A 252 -7.33 -8.17 2.98
CA ALA A 252 -6.30 -7.41 3.67
C ALA A 252 -5.95 -8.03 5.02
N ARG A 253 -6.96 -8.37 5.85
CA ARG A 253 -6.74 -9.05 7.14
C ARG A 253 -6.13 -10.45 6.97
N ALA A 254 -6.40 -11.12 5.85
CA ALA A 254 -5.82 -12.40 5.51
C ALA A 254 -4.40 -12.29 4.90
N ASN A 255 -3.85 -11.08 4.77
CA ASN A 255 -2.53 -10.81 4.18
C ASN A 255 -2.34 -11.42 2.78
N VAL A 256 -3.39 -11.37 1.95
CA VAL A 256 -3.33 -11.84 0.56
C VAL A 256 -2.53 -10.84 -0.28
N THR A 257 -1.35 -11.24 -0.73
CA THR A 257 -0.40 -10.34 -1.43
C THR A 257 -0.13 -10.72 -2.88
N THR A 258 -0.36 -11.99 -3.25
CA THR A 258 -0.09 -12.53 -4.59
C THR A 258 -1.38 -12.91 -5.32
N VAL A 259 -1.34 -12.88 -6.64
CA VAL A 259 -2.48 -13.22 -7.51
C VAL A 259 -2.93 -14.66 -7.29
N ARG A 260 -2.01 -15.61 -7.14
CA ARG A 260 -2.35 -17.02 -6.86
C ARG A 260 -3.06 -17.20 -5.53
N GLN A 261 -2.60 -16.54 -4.47
CA GLN A 261 -3.28 -16.56 -3.17
C GLN A 261 -4.69 -16.00 -3.29
N ALA A 262 -4.85 -14.89 -4.02
CA ALA A 262 -6.13 -14.25 -4.27
C ALA A 262 -7.11 -15.18 -5.00
N MET A 263 -6.64 -15.88 -6.04
CA MET A 263 -7.47 -16.82 -6.80
C MET A 263 -7.92 -18.01 -5.94
N ASN A 264 -7.05 -18.53 -5.08
CA ASN A 264 -7.41 -19.60 -4.16
C ASN A 264 -8.46 -19.13 -3.14
N TYR A 265 -8.28 -17.94 -2.57
CA TYR A 265 -9.26 -17.33 -1.66
C TYR A 265 -10.61 -17.09 -2.35
N ALA A 266 -10.62 -16.58 -3.58
CA ALA A 266 -11.83 -16.38 -4.36
C ALA A 266 -12.57 -17.70 -4.59
N ARG A 267 -11.87 -18.79 -4.95
CA ARG A 267 -12.46 -20.13 -5.12
C ARG A 267 -13.08 -20.66 -3.83
N GLU A 268 -12.41 -20.50 -2.70
CA GLU A 268 -12.94 -20.92 -1.41
C GLU A 268 -14.21 -20.16 -1.04
N GLU A 269 -14.23 -18.84 -1.27
CA GLU A 269 -15.39 -17.99 -0.99
C GLU A 269 -16.58 -18.35 -1.90
N GLN A 270 -16.33 -18.61 -3.19
CA GLN A 270 -17.34 -19.12 -4.11
C GLN A 270 -17.92 -20.47 -3.62
N LYS A 271 -17.07 -21.40 -3.18
CA LYS A 271 -17.50 -22.72 -2.66
C LYS A 271 -18.37 -22.56 -1.42
N LYS A 272 -17.94 -21.74 -0.45
CA LYS A 272 -18.70 -21.45 0.78
C LYS A 272 -20.08 -20.89 0.44
N ARG A 273 -20.16 -19.88 -0.43
CA ARG A 273 -21.44 -19.30 -0.89
C ARG A 273 -22.35 -20.33 -1.57
N LYS A 274 -21.81 -21.18 -2.45
CA LYS A 274 -22.58 -22.24 -3.13
C LYS A 274 -23.15 -23.26 -2.13
N GLN A 275 -22.40 -23.62 -1.08
CA GLN A 275 -22.89 -24.52 -0.02
C GLN A 275 -24.00 -23.87 0.82
N THR A 276 -23.88 -22.59 1.16
CA THR A 276 -24.94 -21.88 1.93
C THR A 276 -26.24 -21.78 1.13
N LYS A 277 -26.17 -21.52 -0.19
CA LYS A 277 -27.35 -21.46 -1.08
C LYS A 277 -28.03 -22.82 -1.30
N LYS A 278 -27.31 -23.94 -1.19
CA LYS A 278 -27.86 -25.31 -1.31
C LYS A 278 -28.48 -25.85 -0.01
N SER A 279 -28.39 -25.09 1.09
CA SER A 279 -28.91 -25.47 2.39
C SER A 279 -30.32 -24.92 2.78
N PRO A 280 -31.32 -24.67 1.90
CA PRO A 280 -32.66 -24.29 2.38
C PRO A 280 -33.52 -25.49 2.82
N ALA A 281 -33.18 -26.72 2.43
CA ALA A 281 -34.12 -27.86 2.53
C ALA A 281 -34.22 -28.50 3.93
N THR A 282 -33.33 -28.21 4.88
CA THR A 282 -33.33 -28.86 6.21
C THR A 282 -33.53 -27.91 7.40
N ARG A 283 -33.64 -26.59 7.17
CA ARG A 283 -33.88 -25.61 8.26
C ARG A 283 -35.35 -25.21 8.43
N ALA A 284 -36.23 -25.51 7.47
CA ALA A 284 -37.65 -25.19 7.58
C ALA A 284 -38.41 -26.07 8.60
N ALA A 285 -37.89 -27.24 8.97
CA ALA A 285 -38.54 -28.13 9.95
C ALA A 285 -38.09 -27.92 11.41
N ALA A 286 -37.04 -27.13 11.67
CA ALA A 286 -36.50 -26.92 13.02
C ALA A 286 -36.85 -25.55 13.63
N SER A 287 -37.47 -24.63 12.87
CA SER A 287 -37.73 -23.25 13.32
C SER A 287 -39.04 -23.04 14.09
N ALA A 288 -39.83 -24.09 14.35
CA ALA A 288 -41.12 -23.96 15.06
C ALA A 288 -41.04 -24.22 16.57
N ARG A 289 -39.88 -24.59 17.14
CA ARG A 289 -39.77 -24.94 18.57
C ARG A 289 -38.43 -24.55 19.20
N THR A 290 -38.08 -23.27 19.24
CA THR A 290 -37.09 -22.78 20.23
C THR A 290 -37.17 -21.27 20.43
N SER A 291 -38.32 -20.79 20.91
CA SER A 291 -38.37 -19.57 21.72
C SER A 291 -37.95 -19.93 23.13
N ALA A 292 -36.65 -20.12 23.36
CA ALA A 292 -36.08 -20.28 24.68
C ALA A 292 -34.67 -19.66 24.70
N ARG A 293 -34.61 -18.42 25.18
CA ARG A 293 -33.49 -17.82 25.93
C ARG A 293 -32.10 -17.98 25.30
N LYS A 294 -31.73 -17.05 24.40
CA LYS A 294 -30.32 -16.76 24.11
C LYS A 294 -29.75 -15.94 25.25
N GLU A 295 -29.05 -16.60 26.18
CA GLU A 295 -28.10 -15.94 27.07
C GLU A 295 -26.96 -15.37 26.21
N HIS A 296 -26.69 -14.07 26.38
CA HIS A 296 -25.53 -13.42 25.79
C HIS A 296 -24.27 -14.02 26.42
N GLN A 297 -23.54 -14.84 25.65
CA GLN A 297 -22.23 -15.31 26.06
C GLN A 297 -21.20 -14.34 25.51
N GLU A 298 -20.73 -13.42 26.36
CA GLU A 298 -19.68 -12.48 26.01
C GLU A 298 -18.38 -13.24 25.73
N VAL A 299 -17.78 -12.97 24.57
CA VAL A 299 -16.49 -13.54 24.18
C VAL A 299 -15.41 -12.75 24.91
N ILE A 300 -14.90 -13.31 25.99
CA ILE A 300 -13.85 -12.69 26.80
C ILE A 300 -12.50 -12.84 26.07
N PRO A 301 -11.77 -11.74 25.80
CA PRO A 301 -10.45 -11.77 25.17
C PRO A 301 -9.40 -12.57 25.95
N GLU A 302 -8.46 -13.17 25.23
CA GLU A 302 -7.41 -14.08 25.74
C GLU A 302 -6.57 -13.50 26.91
N TRP A 303 -6.34 -12.18 26.95
CA TRP A 303 -5.52 -11.54 27.99
C TRP A 303 -6.14 -11.57 29.40
N MET A 304 -7.45 -11.84 29.52
CA MET A 304 -8.16 -11.93 30.79
C MET A 304 -8.05 -13.33 31.46
N LYS A 305 -7.59 -14.34 30.72
CA LYS A 305 -7.30 -15.68 31.27
C LYS A 305 -5.88 -15.74 31.83
N ARG A 306 -5.59 -14.97 32.88
CA ARG A 306 -4.33 -15.14 33.65
C ARG A 306 -4.63 -15.82 34.99
N PRO A 307 -4.02 -16.97 35.31
CA PRO A 307 -4.16 -17.56 36.63
C PRO A 307 -3.41 -16.68 37.64
N LYS A 308 -4.11 -16.18 38.66
CA LYS A 308 -3.48 -15.56 39.83
C LYS A 308 -2.62 -16.64 40.50
N LYS A 309 -1.29 -16.52 40.38
CA LYS A 309 -0.35 -17.24 41.25
C LYS A 309 -0.58 -16.73 42.67
N THR A 310 -1.10 -17.61 43.53
CA THR A 310 -1.14 -17.41 44.98
C THR A 310 0.29 -17.34 45.49
N GLU A 311 0.72 -16.14 45.88
CA GLU A 311 1.89 -15.94 46.72
C GLU A 311 1.62 -16.61 48.07
N LYS A 312 2.31 -17.73 48.33
CA LYS A 312 2.42 -18.29 49.68
C LYS A 312 3.29 -17.33 50.50
N GLN A 313 2.66 -16.51 51.34
CA GLN A 313 3.34 -15.87 52.45
C GLN A 313 3.79 -16.94 53.44
N ASN A 314 5.11 -17.09 53.55
CA ASN A 314 5.78 -17.87 54.58
C ASN A 314 5.50 -17.23 55.95
N GLN A 315 4.94 -18.01 56.87
CA GLN A 315 4.90 -17.67 58.29
C GLN A 315 6.33 -17.74 58.86
N ARG A 316 6.75 -16.66 59.53
CA ARG A 316 7.85 -16.66 60.51
C ARG A 316 7.41 -15.84 61.73
N LYS A 317 6.80 -16.50 62.70
CA LYS A 317 7.30 -16.73 64.07
C LYS A 317 6.16 -17.14 64.98
#